data_AF-A0A0C2G095-F1
#
_entry.id   AF-A0A0C2G095-F1
#
_cell.length_a   1.000
_cell.length_b   1.000
_cell.length_c   1.000
_cell.angle_alpha   90.00
_cell.angle_beta   90.00
_cell.angle_gamma   90.00
#
_symmetry.space_group_name_H-M   'P 1'
#
loop_
_entity.id
_entity.type
_entity.pdbx_description
1 polymer ?
#
loop_
_entity_poly.entity_id
_entity_poly.type
_entity_poly.pdbx_seq_one_letter_code
_entity_poly.pdbx_strand_id
1 'polypeptide(L)'
;MEIEPARFQGCRPYEPFTYLSNGRIYLEEKAKGFRCKARCVLHVTEKRYDLGDWINLPSSELFPCDVIETYCENGMYNREAFLHSQIYKQKTPKPVRSHQPDVYLIIIDSVSSFMAKRSLPKTIKFIQDEMQGTLMEFLNKIGVNSKPNGFPLVFDQLIQLKRYFLDISVI
;
A
#
# COMPACT_ATOMS: atom_id res chain seq x y z
N MET A 1 -32.98 -8.98 -6.53
CA MET A 1 -32.84 -7.77 -5.69
C MET A 1 -31.46 -7.23 -5.94
N GLU A 2 -31.33 -6.46 -7.02
CA GLU A 2 -30.09 -5.76 -7.38
C GLU A 2 -29.93 -4.60 -6.41
N ILE A 3 -28.89 -4.63 -5.60
CA ILE A 3 -28.52 -3.47 -4.78
C ILE A 3 -27.77 -2.55 -5.74
N GLU A 4 -28.47 -1.56 -6.29
CA GLU A 4 -27.79 -0.44 -6.95
C GLU A 4 -26.81 0.19 -5.96
N PRO A 5 -25.54 0.42 -6.35
CA PRO A 5 -24.63 1.15 -5.49
C PRO A 5 -25.20 2.55 -5.29
N ALA A 6 -25.46 2.92 -4.03
CA ALA A 6 -25.87 4.27 -3.69
C ALA A 6 -24.91 5.27 -4.34
N ARG A 7 -25.37 5.99 -5.36
CA ARG A 7 -24.66 7.13 -5.93
C ARG A 7 -24.55 8.16 -4.81
N PHE A 8 -23.37 8.28 -4.22
CA PHE A 8 -23.04 9.41 -3.34
C PHE A 8 -23.11 10.70 -4.16
N GLN A 9 -24.28 11.33 -4.20
CA GLN A 9 -24.48 12.61 -4.88
C GLN A 9 -23.76 13.70 -4.07
N GLY A 10 -22.81 14.39 -4.70
CA GLY A 10 -22.18 15.60 -4.14
C GLY A 10 -20.75 15.46 -3.63
N CYS A 11 -20.17 14.26 -3.58
CA CYS A 11 -18.74 14.11 -3.27
C CYS A 11 -17.91 14.42 -4.52
N ARG A 12 -17.10 15.48 -4.47
CA ARG A 12 -16.06 15.73 -5.49
C ARG A 12 -14.73 15.16 -4.96
N PRO A 13 -13.95 14.46 -5.81
CA PRO A 13 -12.60 14.04 -5.43
C PRO A 13 -11.80 15.24 -4.92
N TYR A 14 -11.07 15.05 -3.82
CA TYR A 14 -10.15 16.07 -3.35
C TYR A 14 -9.00 16.20 -4.34
N GLU A 15 -8.77 17.42 -4.81
CA GLU A 15 -7.62 17.70 -5.66
C GLU A 15 -6.52 18.34 -4.79
N PRO A 16 -5.34 17.71 -4.65
CA PRO A 16 -4.22 18.26 -3.87
C PRO A 16 -3.50 19.42 -4.57
N PHE A 17 -2.68 20.19 -3.84
CA PHE A 17 -1.82 21.25 -4.40
C PHE A 17 -0.66 20.74 -5.25
N THR A 18 -0.36 19.45 -5.16
CA THR A 18 0.77 18.83 -5.84
C THR A 18 0.31 17.59 -6.59
N TYR A 19 0.99 17.24 -7.68
CA TYR A 19 0.75 15.98 -8.40
C TYR A 19 2.06 15.26 -8.73
N LEU A 20 2.01 13.93 -8.73
CA LEU A 20 3.13 13.06 -9.06
C LEU A 20 3.06 12.65 -10.54
N SER A 21 4.15 12.87 -11.27
CA SER A 21 4.30 12.39 -12.65
C SER A 21 5.75 11.97 -12.92
N ASN A 22 5.93 10.73 -13.38
CA ASN A 22 7.24 10.14 -13.70
C ASN A 22 8.28 10.27 -12.57
N GLY A 23 7.86 10.03 -11.32
CA GLY A 23 8.74 10.11 -10.14
C GLY A 23 9.11 11.53 -9.70
N ARG A 24 8.50 12.57 -10.29
CA ARG A 24 8.68 13.98 -9.91
C ARG A 24 7.39 14.58 -9.40
N ILE A 25 7.52 15.51 -8.46
CA ILE A 25 6.40 16.28 -7.92
C ILE A 25 6.31 17.63 -8.62
N TYR A 26 5.11 17.96 -9.07
CA TYR A 26 4.77 19.23 -9.69
C TYR A 26 3.73 19.97 -8.83
N LEU A 27 3.68 21.29 -9.00
CA LEU A 27 2.74 22.17 -8.31
C LEU A 27 1.54 22.47 -9.22
N GLU A 28 0.35 22.41 -8.66
CA GLU A 28 -0.87 22.89 -9.29
C GLU A 28 -0.96 24.42 -9.24
N GLU A 29 -1.76 25.01 -10.13
CA GLU A 29 -2.00 26.46 -10.19
C GLU A 29 -2.49 27.06 -8.85
N LYS A 30 -3.34 26.33 -8.13
CA LYS A 30 -3.85 26.70 -6.79
C LYS A 30 -2.79 26.68 -5.69
N ALA A 31 -1.62 26.08 -5.94
CA ALA A 31 -0.49 26.11 -5.02
C ALA A 31 0.30 27.44 -5.11
N LYS A 32 -0.07 28.36 -6.00
CA LYS A 32 0.56 29.68 -6.10
C LYS A 32 0.49 30.42 -4.76
N GLY A 33 1.66 30.88 -4.29
CA GLY A 33 1.82 31.56 -3.00
C GLY A 33 2.07 30.62 -1.82
N PHE A 34 2.06 29.30 -2.01
CA PHE A 34 2.44 28.34 -0.98
C PHE A 34 3.93 27.99 -1.10
N ARG A 35 4.59 27.85 0.05
CA ARG A 35 5.92 27.23 0.15
C ARG A 35 5.72 25.74 0.32
N CYS A 36 6.03 25.00 -0.73
CA CYS A 36 5.86 23.56 -0.79
C CYS A 36 7.20 22.83 -0.68
N LYS A 37 7.17 21.65 -0.08
CA LYS A 37 8.31 20.74 0.04
C LYS A 37 7.84 19.29 -0.04
N ALA A 38 8.73 18.40 -0.45
CA ALA A 38 8.45 16.97 -0.59
C ALA A 38 9.58 16.12 -0.02
N ARG A 39 9.25 14.92 0.45
CA ARG A 39 10.23 13.93 0.94
C ARG A 39 9.73 12.49 0.74
N CYS A 40 10.67 11.55 0.73
CA CYS A 40 10.33 10.14 0.75
C CYS A 40 9.92 9.67 2.14
N VAL A 41 8.91 8.79 2.20
CA VAL A 41 8.52 8.06 3.40
C VAL A 41 8.83 6.59 3.17
N LEU A 42 9.86 6.10 3.86
CA LEU A 42 10.36 4.74 3.68
C LEU A 42 9.84 3.84 4.80
N HIS A 43 9.24 2.72 4.44
CA HIS A 43 8.81 1.74 5.43
C HIS A 43 10.02 1.00 6.00
N VAL A 44 10.14 0.95 7.34
CA VAL A 44 11.17 0.16 8.03
C VAL A 44 10.54 -1.01 8.77
N THR A 45 9.46 -0.75 9.53
CA THR A 45 8.70 -1.77 10.26
C THR A 45 7.23 -1.39 10.33
N GLU A 46 6.37 -2.29 10.78
CA GLU A 46 4.92 -2.04 10.99
C GLU A 46 4.60 -0.74 11.74
N LYS A 47 5.45 -0.32 12.69
CA LYS A 47 5.23 0.85 13.55
C LYS A 47 6.20 2.00 13.27
N ARG A 48 7.15 1.85 12.34
CA ARG A 48 8.19 2.84 12.10
C ARG A 48 8.42 3.07 10.62
N TYR A 49 8.52 4.35 10.29
CA TYR A 49 8.91 4.84 8.98
C TYR A 49 10.18 5.67 9.14
N ASP A 50 11.04 5.57 8.15
CA ASP A 50 12.18 6.47 7.99
C ASP A 50 11.78 7.61 7.06
N LEU A 51 12.12 8.83 7.45
CA LEU A 51 11.69 10.03 6.76
C LEU A 51 12.90 10.66 6.09
N GLY A 52 12.87 10.74 4.77
CA GLY A 52 13.91 11.41 4.01
C GLY A 52 13.94 12.91 4.26
N ASP A 53 14.98 13.56 3.73
CA ASP A 53 15.13 15.00 3.82
C ASP A 53 14.07 15.73 2.98
N TRP A 54 13.69 16.92 3.46
CA TRP A 54 12.76 17.79 2.75
C TRP A 54 13.46 18.47 1.57
N ILE A 55 12.86 18.33 0.39
CA ILE A 55 13.26 18.99 -0.84
C ILE A 55 12.23 20.08 -1.14
N ASN A 56 12.66 21.33 -1.28
CA ASN A 56 11.76 22.43 -1.63
C ASN A 56 11.25 22.28 -3.07
N LEU A 57 9.97 22.60 -3.30
CA LEU A 57 9.33 22.57 -4.60
C LEU A 57 9.14 23.98 -5.17
N PRO A 58 9.19 24.16 -6.51
CA PRO A 58 9.39 23.13 -7.53
C PRO A 58 10.84 22.62 -7.57
N SER A 59 11.02 21.33 -7.88
CA SER A 59 12.34 20.69 -7.99
C SER A 59 12.39 19.75 -9.20
N SER A 60 13.58 19.61 -9.79
CA SER A 60 13.86 18.63 -10.84
C SER A 60 14.23 17.24 -10.29
N GLU A 61 14.36 17.12 -8.97
CA GLU A 61 14.74 15.88 -8.30
C GLU A 61 13.73 14.76 -8.54
N LEU A 62 14.25 13.55 -8.73
CA LEU A 62 13.46 12.34 -8.78
C LEU A 62 13.37 11.76 -7.38
N PHE A 63 12.19 11.32 -6.97
CA PHE A 63 11.96 10.69 -5.67
C PHE A 63 12.04 9.16 -5.82
N PRO A 64 13.12 8.51 -5.36
CA PRO A 64 13.36 7.09 -5.58
C PRO A 64 12.66 6.21 -4.53
N CYS A 65 11.35 6.41 -4.35
CA CYS A 65 10.56 5.74 -3.31
C CYS A 65 9.08 5.59 -3.72
N ASP A 66 8.40 4.65 -3.06
CA ASP A 66 7.00 4.33 -3.37
C ASP A 66 6.01 5.34 -2.78
N VAL A 67 6.32 5.93 -1.62
CA VAL A 67 5.46 6.90 -0.94
C VAL A 67 6.20 8.23 -0.78
N ILE A 68 5.58 9.30 -1.27
CA ILE A 68 6.12 10.66 -1.21
C ILE A 68 5.15 11.52 -0.41
N GLU A 69 5.66 12.14 0.64
CA GLU A 69 4.92 13.14 1.40
C GLU A 69 5.21 14.52 0.85
N THR A 70 4.16 15.30 0.60
CA THR A 70 4.22 16.71 0.24
C THR A 70 3.60 17.54 1.35
N TYR A 71 4.19 18.69 1.61
CA TYR A 71 3.70 19.64 2.59
C TYR A 71 3.82 21.05 2.02
N CYS A 72 2.69 21.75 1.97
CA CYS A 72 2.57 23.10 1.44
C CYS A 72 2.01 24.03 2.51
N GLU A 73 2.65 25.18 2.73
CA GLU A 73 2.18 26.18 3.69
C GLU A 73 2.18 27.61 3.14
N ASN A 74 1.15 28.37 3.49
CA ASN A 74 1.04 29.81 3.24
C ASN A 74 0.56 30.50 4.52
N GLY A 75 1.53 30.98 5.32
CA GLY A 75 1.28 31.54 6.63
C GLY A 75 0.98 30.46 7.69
N MET A 76 0.27 30.84 8.75
CA MET A 76 0.10 29.97 9.92
C MET A 76 -1.02 28.94 9.76
N TYR A 77 -2.11 29.29 9.07
CA TYR A 77 -3.35 28.50 9.02
C TYR A 77 -3.56 27.74 7.72
N ASN A 78 -2.96 28.17 6.60
CA ASN A 78 -3.12 27.47 5.33
C ASN A 78 -1.99 26.46 5.16
N ARG A 79 -2.27 25.20 5.50
CA ARG A 79 -1.34 24.08 5.40
C ARG A 79 -2.03 22.90 4.76
N GLU A 80 -1.35 22.25 3.83
CA GLU A 80 -1.80 20.99 3.22
C GLU A 80 -0.66 19.98 3.37
N ALA A 81 -0.99 18.78 3.85
CA ALA A 81 -0.11 17.61 3.76
C ALA A 81 -0.80 16.57 2.88
N PHE A 82 -0.09 16.01 1.90
CA PHE A 82 -0.63 15.04 0.97
C PHE A 82 0.38 13.94 0.64
N LEU A 83 -0.10 12.70 0.54
CA LEU A 83 0.71 11.53 0.22
C LEU A 83 0.45 11.09 -1.23
N HIS A 84 1.51 11.05 -2.02
CA HIS A 84 1.51 10.44 -3.34
C HIS A 84 2.07 9.03 -3.26
N SER A 85 1.55 8.14 -4.09
CA SER A 85 2.05 6.78 -4.24
C SER A 85 2.46 6.48 -5.68
N GLN A 86 3.53 5.73 -5.82
CA GLN A 86 4.01 5.14 -7.08
C GLN A 86 4.67 3.81 -6.79
N ILE A 87 5.04 3.09 -7.85
CA ILE A 87 5.90 1.91 -7.76
C ILE A 87 7.27 2.32 -8.28
N TYR A 88 8.20 2.62 -7.37
CA TYR A 88 9.58 2.92 -7.73
C TYR A 88 10.39 1.63 -7.81
N LYS A 89 10.65 1.17 -9.03
CA LYS A 89 11.39 -0.06 -9.26
C LYS A 89 12.84 0.11 -8.79
N GLN A 90 13.22 -0.60 -7.73
CA GLN A 90 14.61 -0.66 -7.32
C GLN A 90 15.45 -1.33 -8.42
N LYS A 91 16.64 -0.77 -8.69
CA LYS A 91 17.64 -1.33 -9.61
C LYS A 91 18.39 -2.49 -8.96
N THR A 92 17.70 -3.38 -8.24
CA THR A 92 18.33 -4.63 -7.85
C THR A 92 18.57 -5.42 -9.14
N PRO A 93 19.81 -5.84 -9.43
CA PRO A 93 20.05 -6.72 -10.56
C PRO A 93 19.25 -7.98 -10.26
N LYS A 94 18.18 -8.19 -11.04
CA LYS A 94 17.49 -9.48 -11.02
C LYS A 94 18.56 -10.52 -11.32
N PRO A 95 18.79 -11.53 -10.47
CA PRO A 95 19.70 -12.61 -10.82
C PRO A 95 19.24 -13.13 -12.18
N VAL A 96 20.16 -13.16 -13.16
CA VAL A 96 19.87 -13.67 -14.51
C VAL A 96 19.61 -15.16 -14.36
N ARG A 97 18.35 -15.51 -14.13
CA ARG A 97 17.86 -16.87 -14.14
C ARG A 97 16.75 -16.91 -15.17
N SER A 98 17.11 -17.37 -16.37
CA SER A 98 16.13 -17.72 -17.40
C SER A 98 15.28 -18.87 -16.87
N HIS A 99 13.95 -18.71 -16.86
CA HIS A 99 12.95 -19.71 -16.44
C HIS A 99 12.72 -19.89 -14.93
N GLN A 100 12.34 -18.82 -14.21
CA GLN A 100 11.57 -19.00 -12.98
C GLN A 100 10.13 -18.50 -13.19
N PRO A 101 9.12 -19.24 -12.73
CA PRO A 101 7.74 -18.77 -12.78
C PRO A 101 7.56 -17.57 -11.83
N ASP A 102 6.89 -16.52 -12.31
CA ASP A 102 6.43 -15.42 -11.46
C ASP A 102 5.17 -15.90 -10.70
N VAL A 103 5.26 -15.96 -9.38
CA VAL A 103 4.14 -16.35 -8.50
C VAL A 103 3.55 -15.10 -7.86
N TYR A 104 2.27 -14.83 -8.13
CA TYR A 104 1.52 -13.74 -7.52
C TYR A 104 0.62 -14.29 -6.40
N LEU A 105 0.90 -13.90 -5.16
CA LEU A 105 0.05 -14.21 -4.01
C LEU A 105 -0.80 -12.99 -3.64
N ILE A 106 -2.11 -13.09 -3.83
CA ILE A 106 -3.06 -12.02 -3.51
C ILE A 106 -3.75 -12.38 -2.18
N ILE A 107 -3.44 -11.63 -1.13
CA ILE A 107 -4.03 -11.80 0.20
C ILE A 107 -5.02 -10.65 0.43
N ILE A 108 -6.27 -10.98 0.74
CA ILE A 108 -7.31 -10.01 1.06
C ILE A 108 -7.65 -10.15 2.54
N ASP A 109 -7.23 -9.18 3.36
CA ASP A 109 -7.46 -9.21 4.81
C ASP A 109 -8.78 -8.55 5.22
N SER A 110 -9.30 -9.06 6.34
CA SER A 110 -10.53 -8.80 7.09
C SER A 110 -11.85 -9.17 6.41
N VAL A 111 -11.80 -9.94 5.31
CA VAL A 111 -12.99 -10.53 4.67
C VAL A 111 -13.09 -12.04 4.96
N SER A 112 -14.30 -12.54 5.18
CA SER A 112 -14.55 -13.99 5.16
C SER A 112 -14.68 -14.49 3.72
N SER A 113 -14.41 -15.78 3.49
CA SER A 113 -14.58 -16.42 2.17
C SER A 113 -16.01 -16.23 1.62
N PHE A 114 -17.03 -16.35 2.47
CA PHE A 114 -18.44 -16.12 2.09
C PHE A 114 -18.75 -14.66 1.74
N MET A 115 -18.13 -13.70 2.42
CA MET A 115 -18.29 -12.28 2.09
C MET A 115 -17.57 -11.95 0.79
N ALA A 116 -16.34 -12.44 0.60
CA ALA A 116 -15.59 -12.23 -0.64
C ALA A 116 -16.34 -12.82 -1.85
N LYS A 117 -16.85 -14.05 -1.77
CA LYS A 117 -17.61 -14.69 -2.86
C LYS A 117 -18.87 -13.92 -3.25
N ARG A 118 -19.55 -13.29 -2.27
CA ARG A 118 -20.78 -12.52 -2.53
C ARG A 118 -20.52 -11.08 -2.98
N SER A 119 -19.53 -10.42 -2.39
CA SER A 119 -19.26 -9.00 -2.61
C SER A 119 -18.28 -8.73 -3.74
N LEU A 120 -17.39 -9.68 -4.05
CA LEU A 120 -16.34 -9.56 -5.08
C LEU A 120 -16.46 -10.62 -6.19
N PRO A 121 -17.66 -10.99 -6.69
CA PRO A 121 -17.80 -12.08 -7.64
C PRO A 121 -17.08 -11.80 -8.97
N LYS A 122 -17.06 -10.54 -9.42
CA LYS A 122 -16.36 -10.13 -10.65
C LYS A 122 -14.85 -10.26 -10.51
N THR A 123 -14.30 -9.85 -9.36
CA THR A 123 -12.85 -9.94 -9.09
C THR A 123 -12.39 -11.39 -9.01
N ILE A 124 -13.13 -12.24 -8.29
CA ILE A 124 -12.82 -13.67 -8.19
C ILE A 124 -12.86 -14.32 -9.56
N LYS A 125 -13.91 -14.03 -10.34
CA LYS A 125 -14.02 -14.54 -11.71
C LYS A 125 -12.86 -14.09 -12.60
N PHE A 126 -12.48 -12.82 -12.55
CA PHE A 126 -11.32 -12.31 -13.30
C PHE A 126 -10.02 -13.02 -12.92
N ILE A 127 -9.78 -13.23 -11.62
CA ILE A 127 -8.58 -13.93 -11.14
C ILE A 127 -8.57 -15.39 -11.64
N GLN A 128 -9.71 -16.08 -11.61
CA GLN A 128 -9.80 -17.48 -12.03
C GLN A 128 -9.71 -17.64 -13.55
N ASP A 129 -10.47 -16.85 -14.30
CA ASP A 129 -10.64 -17.03 -15.74
C ASP A 129 -9.50 -16.39 -16.54
N GLU A 130 -9.12 -15.16 -16.21
CA GLU A 130 -8.14 -14.37 -16.99
C GLU A 130 -6.70 -14.59 -16.50
N MET A 131 -6.52 -14.67 -15.18
CA MET A 131 -5.18 -14.86 -14.58
C MET A 131 -4.85 -16.33 -14.31
N GLN A 132 -5.78 -17.26 -14.59
CA GLN A 132 -5.65 -18.69 -14.29
C GLN A 132 -5.28 -18.95 -12.82
N GLY A 133 -5.74 -18.07 -11.93
CA GLY A 133 -5.47 -18.12 -10.50
C GLY A 133 -6.34 -19.15 -9.80
N THR A 134 -5.78 -19.83 -8.81
CA THR A 134 -6.53 -20.75 -7.95
C THR A 134 -6.89 -20.09 -6.64
N LEU A 135 -8.15 -20.26 -6.21
CA LEU A 135 -8.58 -19.84 -4.87
C LEU A 135 -8.25 -20.96 -3.89
N MET A 136 -7.45 -20.66 -2.86
CA MET A 136 -7.16 -21.60 -1.78
C MET A 136 -8.37 -21.73 -0.85
N GLU A 137 -9.29 -22.63 -1.21
CA GLU A 137 -10.43 -22.95 -0.35
C GLU A 137 -9.97 -23.66 0.93
N PHE A 138 -10.72 -23.48 2.02
CA PHE A 138 -10.48 -24.13 3.32
C PHE A 138 -9.21 -23.72 4.08
N LEU A 139 -8.50 -22.67 3.64
CA LEU A 139 -7.44 -22.06 4.42
C LEU A 139 -8.05 -21.33 5.63
N ASN A 140 -7.95 -21.93 6.81
CA ASN A 140 -8.49 -21.37 8.04
C ASN A 140 -7.55 -20.35 8.68
N LYS A 141 -8.13 -19.31 9.29
CA LYS A 141 -7.39 -18.39 10.14
C LYS A 141 -6.82 -19.14 11.36
N ILE A 142 -5.59 -18.79 11.74
CA ILE A 142 -4.89 -19.30 12.92
C ILE A 142 -5.12 -18.37 14.12
N GLY A 143 -5.29 -17.07 13.89
CA GLY A 143 -5.53 -16.07 14.94
C GLY A 143 -6.48 -14.96 14.53
N VAL A 144 -6.79 -14.06 15.48
CA VAL A 144 -7.77 -12.97 15.31
C VAL A 144 -7.21 -11.77 14.51
N ASN A 145 -5.88 -11.67 14.37
CA ASN A 145 -5.20 -10.54 13.71
C ASN A 145 -4.44 -10.98 12.45
N SER A 146 -4.02 -10.02 11.63
CA SER A 146 -3.32 -10.28 10.36
C SER A 146 -1.98 -10.99 10.57
N LYS A 147 -1.18 -10.56 11.56
CA LYS A 147 0.15 -11.12 11.86
C LYS A 147 0.15 -12.64 12.12
N PRO A 148 -0.65 -13.19 13.06
CA PRO A 148 -0.69 -14.63 13.29
C PRO A 148 -1.26 -15.44 12.12
N ASN A 149 -1.89 -14.81 11.13
CA ASN A 149 -2.38 -15.49 9.91
C ASN A 149 -1.37 -15.41 8.76
N GLY A 150 -0.70 -14.27 8.58
CA GLY A 150 0.26 -14.05 7.50
C GLY A 150 1.59 -14.79 7.70
N PHE A 151 2.11 -14.84 8.93
CA PHE A 151 3.37 -15.53 9.21
C PHE A 151 3.29 -17.03 8.89
N PRO A 152 2.32 -17.81 9.41
CA PRO A 152 2.27 -19.24 9.13
C PRO A 152 1.80 -19.58 7.70
N LEU A 153 1.17 -18.64 6.99
CA LEU A 153 0.83 -18.80 5.58
C LEU A 153 2.10 -18.88 4.71
N VAL A 154 3.13 -18.11 5.06
CA VAL A 154 4.38 -18.00 4.30
C VAL A 154 5.48 -18.91 4.86
N PHE A 155 5.51 -19.08 6.18
CA PHE A 155 6.49 -19.90 6.87
C PHE A 155 5.83 -21.20 7.35
N ASP A 156 6.21 -22.33 6.74
CA ASP A 156 5.77 -23.66 7.15
C ASP A 156 6.43 -24.07 8.47
N GLN A 157 5.98 -23.49 9.58
CA GLN A 157 6.32 -23.95 10.91
C GLN A 157 5.04 -24.12 11.74
N LEU A 158 4.31 -25.19 11.44
CA LEU A 158 3.19 -25.66 12.23
C LEU A 158 3.56 -26.09 13.66
N ILE A 159 4.83 -26.13 14.07
CA ILE A 159 5.22 -26.57 15.41
C ILE A 159 6.45 -25.79 15.90
N GLN A 160 6.23 -24.67 16.63
CA GLN A 160 7.05 -24.20 17.78
C GLN A 160 6.72 -22.77 18.29
N LEU A 161 5.73 -22.07 17.74
CA LEU A 161 5.37 -20.72 18.24
C LEU A 161 4.73 -20.69 19.65
N LYS A 162 4.40 -21.84 20.24
CA LYS A 162 4.02 -21.89 21.67
C LYS A 162 5.19 -21.63 22.62
N ARG A 163 6.45 -21.77 22.18
CA ARG A 163 7.62 -21.63 23.07
C ARG A 163 8.35 -20.29 22.97
N TYR A 164 8.26 -19.57 21.85
CA TYR A 164 8.99 -18.30 21.68
C TYR A 164 8.18 -17.03 21.99
N PHE A 165 6.85 -17.11 22.11
CA PHE A 165 6.03 -15.92 22.40
C PHE A 165 5.83 -15.63 23.90
N LEU A 166 6.19 -16.57 24.78
CA LEU A 166 6.17 -16.35 26.24
C LEU A 166 7.48 -15.76 26.78
N ASP A 167 8.58 -15.81 26.02
CA ASP A 167 9.89 -15.30 26.47
C ASP A 167 10.22 -13.87 26.02
N ILE A 168 9.33 -13.18 25.29
CA ILE A 168 9.53 -11.76 24.86
C ILE A 168 8.62 -10.79 25.66
N SER A 169 7.97 -11.27 26.73
CA SER A 169 7.21 -10.41 27.66
C SER A 169 7.87 -10.24 29.04
N VAL A 170 9.11 -10.70 29.22
CA VAL A 170 9.92 -10.39 30.41
C VAL A 170 11.36 -10.16 29.97
N ILE A 171 11.67 -8.89 29.65
CA ILE A 171 12.83 -8.06 30.04
C ILE A 171 12.59 -6.68 29.42
#